data_AF-A0A2T2TBG9-F1
#
_entry.id   AF-A0A2T2TBG9-F1
#
_cell.length_a   1.000
_cell.length_b   1.000
_cell.length_c   1.000
_cell.angle_alpha   90.00
_cell.angle_beta   90.00
_cell.angle_gamma   90.00
#
_symmetry.space_group_name_H-M   'P 1'
#
loop_
_entity.id
_entity.type
_entity.pdbx_description
1 polymer ?
#
loop_
_entity_poly.entity_id
_entity_poly.type
_entity_poly.pdbx_seq_one_letter_code
_entity_poly.pdbx_strand_id
1 'polypeptide(L)'
;MGASRRSSHPARFGYGLQSGIWGAVNLGIVGVGLSGGGPGAATDALAPALDAVRGYHDILLLNMGLNVAYTGVGAALLAAGYRDVESAASWRGHGAALIVQGLGLLVLDGMALWGARGRLAELVDLAGQATLSMGPTGARLVLLL
;
A
#
# COMPACT_ATOMS: atom_id res chain seq x y z
N MET A 1 28.49 20.20 -10.31
CA MET A 1 27.53 21.07 -9.61
C MET A 1 26.74 20.41 -8.46
N GLY A 2 26.83 19.08 -8.22
CA GLY A 2 26.03 18.42 -7.16
C GLY A 2 26.54 18.57 -5.72
N ALA A 3 27.85 18.71 -5.51
CA ALA A 3 28.44 18.77 -4.17
C ALA A 3 28.12 20.06 -3.40
N SER A 4 27.99 21.21 -4.10
CA SER A 4 27.72 22.50 -3.46
C SER A 4 26.29 22.60 -2.90
N ARG A 5 25.29 21.98 -3.55
CA ARG A 5 23.91 21.99 -3.04
C ARG A 5 23.73 21.11 -1.79
N ARG A 6 24.52 20.02 -1.67
CA ARG A 6 24.52 19.13 -0.51
C ARG A 6 24.97 19.86 0.76
N SER A 7 25.99 20.72 0.66
CA SER A 7 26.51 21.50 1.79
C SER A 7 25.68 22.76 2.08
N SER A 8 25.15 23.44 1.07
CA SER A 8 24.36 24.67 1.28
C SER A 8 22.94 24.44 1.79
N HIS A 9 22.29 23.31 1.44
CA HIS A 9 20.92 23.00 1.89
C HIS A 9 20.74 21.51 2.26
N PRO A 10 21.39 21.02 3.33
CA PRO A 10 21.43 19.59 3.64
C PRO A 10 20.04 18.97 3.88
N ALA A 11 19.12 19.70 4.54
CA ALA A 11 17.77 19.22 4.80
C ALA A 11 16.94 19.03 3.51
N ARG A 12 16.98 20.02 2.61
CA ARG A 12 16.25 19.93 1.33
C ARG A 12 16.82 18.83 0.44
N PHE A 13 18.15 18.69 0.45
CA PHE A 13 18.81 17.62 -0.28
C PHE A 13 18.43 16.24 0.27
N GLY A 14 18.48 16.03 1.59
CA GLY A 14 18.09 14.78 2.24
C GLY A 14 16.64 14.41 1.95
N TYR A 15 15.73 15.39 2.05
CA TYR A 15 14.32 15.20 1.70
C TYR A 15 14.15 14.76 0.23
N GLY A 16 14.79 15.47 -0.70
CA GLY A 16 14.68 15.19 -2.12
C GLY A 16 15.29 13.85 -2.51
N LEU A 17 16.43 13.49 -1.93
CA LEU A 17 17.08 12.19 -2.14
C LEU A 17 16.19 11.04 -1.64
N GLN A 18 15.68 11.16 -0.42
CA GLN A 18 14.77 10.17 0.17
C GLN A 18 13.51 9.98 -0.69
N SER A 19 12.88 11.09 -1.06
CA SER A 19 11.67 11.08 -1.87
C SER A 19 11.92 10.51 -3.26
N GLY A 20 13.06 10.85 -3.89
CA GLY A 20 13.43 10.37 -5.22
C GLY A 20 13.70 8.86 -5.26
N ILE A 21 14.47 8.34 -4.29
CA ILE A 21 14.76 6.89 -4.20
C ILE A 21 13.46 6.10 -4.02
N TRP A 22 12.62 6.49 -3.05
CA TRP A 22 11.36 5.79 -2.83
C TRP A 22 10.37 5.98 -3.98
N GLY A 23 10.35 7.14 -4.62
CA GLY A 23 9.55 7.36 -5.83
C GLY A 23 9.94 6.38 -6.94
N ALA A 24 11.24 6.14 -7.14
CA ALA A 24 11.73 5.15 -8.10
C ALA A 24 11.32 3.72 -7.73
N VAL A 25 11.36 3.35 -6.44
CA VAL A 25 10.88 2.04 -5.95
C VAL A 25 9.39 1.87 -6.25
N ASN A 26 8.56 2.87 -5.91
CA ASN A 26 7.12 2.83 -6.19
C ASN A 26 6.83 2.70 -7.68
N LEU A 27 7.56 3.43 -8.54
CA LEU A 27 7.44 3.31 -9.99
C LEU A 27 7.81 1.90 -10.48
N GLY A 28 8.84 1.28 -9.90
CA GLY A 28 9.22 -0.09 -10.20
C GLY A 28 8.13 -1.09 -9.82
N ILE A 29 7.51 -0.95 -8.64
CA ILE A 29 6.38 -1.78 -8.20
C ILE A 29 5.20 -1.65 -9.15
N VAL A 30 4.85 -0.42 -9.55
CA VAL A 30 3.79 -0.17 -10.54
C VAL A 30 4.14 -0.84 -11.87
N GLY A 31 5.37 -0.70 -12.35
CA GLY A 31 5.83 -1.32 -13.59
C GLY A 31 5.69 -2.85 -13.56
N VAL A 32 6.11 -3.49 -12.47
CA VAL A 32 5.93 -4.94 -12.27
C VAL A 32 4.46 -5.30 -12.23
N GLY A 33 3.64 -4.57 -11.46
CA GLY A 33 2.21 -4.81 -11.34
C GLY A 33 1.46 -4.70 -12.67
N LEU A 34 1.84 -3.75 -13.54
CA LEU A 34 1.27 -3.61 -14.88
C LEU A 34 1.73 -4.73 -15.83
N SER A 35 2.95 -5.25 -15.65
CA SER A 35 3.52 -6.30 -16.50
C SER A 35 3.03 -7.72 -16.15
N GLY A 36 2.66 -7.95 -14.89
CA GLY A 36 2.21 -9.25 -14.38
C GLY A 36 0.77 -9.65 -14.73
N GLY A 37 0.08 -8.83 -15.53
CA GLY A 37 -1.33 -8.96 -15.86
C GLY A 37 -2.12 -7.78 -15.32
N GLY A 38 -2.81 -7.07 -16.21
CA GLY A 38 -3.80 -6.03 -15.85
C GLY A 38 -4.90 -6.57 -14.94
N PRO A 39 -5.96 -5.79 -14.62
CA PRO A 39 -7.03 -6.24 -13.71
C PRO A 39 -7.39 -7.69 -14.03
N GLY A 40 -7.12 -8.59 -13.07
CA GLY A 40 -7.08 -10.03 -13.30
C GLY A 40 -8.31 -10.46 -14.08
N ALA A 41 -8.13 -11.37 -15.06
CA ALA A 41 -9.21 -11.85 -15.91
C ALA A 41 -10.46 -12.06 -15.04
N ALA A 42 -11.51 -11.28 -15.31
CA ALA A 42 -12.73 -11.31 -14.52
C ALA A 42 -13.15 -12.78 -14.40
N THR A 43 -13.11 -13.29 -13.18
CA THR A 43 -13.51 -14.66 -12.91
C THR A 43 -15.00 -14.63 -12.62
N ASP A 44 -15.76 -15.39 -13.40
CA ASP A 44 -17.20 -15.56 -13.15
C ASP A 44 -17.46 -16.45 -11.92
N ALA A 45 -16.39 -17.01 -11.32
CA ALA A 45 -16.46 -17.88 -10.16
C ALA A 45 -16.28 -17.10 -8.85
N LEU A 46 -17.26 -17.26 -7.96
CA LEU A 46 -17.32 -16.56 -6.67
C LEU A 46 -16.13 -16.86 -5.73
N ALA A 47 -15.67 -18.11 -5.67
CA ALA A 47 -14.58 -18.50 -4.77
C ALA A 47 -13.23 -17.86 -5.13
N PRO A 48 -12.75 -17.94 -6.39
CA PRO A 48 -11.55 -17.21 -6.81
C PRO A 48 -11.64 -15.68 -6.63
N ALA A 49 -12.83 -15.09 -6.80
CA ALA A 49 -13.04 -13.66 -6.56
C ALA A 49 -12.89 -13.31 -5.07
N LEU A 50 -13.45 -14.12 -4.18
CA LEU A 50 -13.30 -13.96 -2.73
C LEU A 50 -11.83 -14.07 -2.29
N ASP A 51 -11.10 -15.07 -2.80
CA ASP A 51 -9.69 -15.26 -2.47
C ASP A 51 -8.82 -14.10 -2.95
N ALA A 52 -9.10 -13.57 -4.15
CA ALA A 52 -8.39 -12.42 -4.69
C ALA A 52 -8.61 -11.16 -3.82
N VAL A 53 -9.85 -10.88 -3.40
CA VAL A 53 -10.16 -9.74 -2.54
C VAL A 53 -9.53 -9.90 -1.15
N ARG A 54 -9.51 -11.11 -0.58
CA ARG A 54 -8.84 -11.41 0.70
C ARG A 54 -7.33 -11.21 0.60
N GLY A 55 -6.68 -11.77 -0.42
CA GLY A 55 -5.25 -11.58 -0.61
C GLY A 55 -4.88 -10.10 -0.77
N TYR A 56 -5.66 -9.33 -1.53
CA TYR A 56 -5.47 -7.89 -1.66
C TYR A 56 -5.65 -7.15 -0.31
N HIS A 57 -6.66 -7.53 0.48
CA HIS A 57 -6.88 -6.98 1.82
C HIS A 57 -5.66 -7.21 2.73
N ASP A 58 -5.10 -8.42 2.73
CA ASP A 58 -3.95 -8.77 3.57
C ASP A 58 -2.70 -7.98 3.18
N ILE A 59 -2.46 -7.79 1.87
CA ILE A 59 -1.38 -6.95 1.35
C ILE A 59 -1.53 -5.50 1.83
N LEU A 60 -2.76 -4.96 1.79
CA LEU A 60 -3.03 -3.60 2.28
C LEU A 60 -2.75 -3.46 3.77
N LEU A 61 -3.17 -4.43 4.60
CA LEU A 61 -2.89 -4.40 6.04
C LEU A 61 -1.38 -4.42 6.33
N LEU A 62 -0.63 -5.25 5.60
CA LEU A 62 0.82 -5.31 5.72
C LEU A 62 1.46 -3.96 5.32
N ASN A 63 1.05 -3.38 4.19
CA ASN A 63 1.55 -2.07 3.73
C ASN A 63 1.23 -0.95 4.72
N MET A 64 0.02 -0.92 5.27
CA MET A 64 -0.35 0.05 6.31
C MET A 64 0.55 -0.08 7.54
N GLY A 65 0.85 -1.30 7.99
CA GLY A 65 1.80 -1.55 9.07
C GLY A 65 3.21 -1.03 8.77
N LEU A 66 3.70 -1.27 7.55
CA LEU A 66 4.98 -0.74 7.08
C LEU A 66 4.98 0.79 7.04
N ASN A 67 3.92 1.42 6.56
CA ASN A 67 3.79 2.89 6.49
C ASN A 67 3.83 3.53 7.89
N VAL A 68 3.22 2.90 8.90
CA VAL A 68 3.34 3.31 10.30
C VAL A 68 4.79 3.20 10.77
N ALA A 69 5.46 2.08 10.47
CA ALA A 69 6.87 1.89 10.83
C ALA A 69 7.78 2.94 10.17
N TYR A 70 7.61 3.22 8.86
CA TYR A 70 8.34 4.26 8.15
C TYR A 70 8.12 5.63 8.76
N THR A 71 6.88 5.97 9.09
CA THR A 71 6.55 7.23 9.77
C THR A 71 7.23 7.33 11.13
N GLY A 72 7.25 6.24 11.90
CA GLY A 72 7.94 6.15 13.19
C GLY A 72 9.46 6.33 13.06
N VAL A 73 10.09 5.69 12.09
CA VAL A 73 11.51 5.89 11.78
C VAL A 73 11.78 7.34 11.36
N GLY A 74 10.90 7.92 10.54
CA GLY A 74 10.98 9.32 10.15
C GLY A 74 10.89 10.28 11.34
N ALA A 75 9.98 10.02 12.28
CA ALA A 75 9.85 10.77 13.52
C ALA A 75 11.09 10.64 14.42
N ALA A 76 11.66 9.44 14.52
CA ALA A 76 12.90 9.21 15.26
C ALA A 76 14.09 9.97 14.64
N LEU A 77 14.25 9.96 13.32
CA LEU A 77 15.27 10.73 12.61
C LEU A 77 15.06 12.23 12.78
N LEU A 78 13.82 12.71 12.69
CA LEU A 78 13.48 14.11 12.88
C LEU A 78 13.82 14.55 14.31
N ALA A 79 13.42 13.78 15.32
CA ALA A 79 13.71 14.06 16.73
C ALA A 79 15.22 14.03 17.03
N ALA A 80 15.94 13.07 16.49
CA ALA A 80 17.40 13.01 16.61
C ALA A 80 18.09 14.18 15.89
N GLY A 81 17.56 14.63 14.75
CA GLY A 81 18.05 15.80 14.01
C GLY A 81 17.81 17.16 14.70
N TYR A 82 17.15 17.19 15.86
CA TYR A 82 17.08 18.37 16.75
C TYR A 82 18.06 18.30 17.92
N ARG A 83 18.85 17.22 18.04
CA ARG A 83 19.96 17.10 19.00
C ARG A 83 21.26 17.56 18.35
N ASP A 84 22.29 17.74 19.17
CA ASP A 84 23.64 18.12 18.72
C ASP A 84 24.37 16.92 18.11
N VAL A 85 23.88 16.48 16.94
CA VAL A 85 24.44 15.37 16.17
C VAL A 85 25.03 15.88 14.86
N GLU A 86 26.07 15.20 14.40
CA GLU A 86 26.63 15.48 13.09
C GLU A 86 25.55 15.33 12.00
N SER A 87 25.52 16.26 11.05
CA SER A 87 24.54 16.25 9.95
C SER A 87 23.07 16.36 10.37
N ALA A 88 22.78 16.95 11.55
CA ALA A 88 21.42 17.19 12.07
C ALA A 88 20.43 17.72 11.02
N ALA A 89 20.85 18.66 10.17
CA ALA A 89 20.01 19.18 9.08
C ALA A 89 19.60 18.11 8.06
N SER A 90 20.50 17.20 7.69
CA SER A 90 20.21 16.10 6.77
C SER A 90 19.20 15.13 7.39
N TRP A 91 19.39 14.77 8.67
CA TRP A 91 18.49 13.88 9.40
C TRP A 91 17.05 14.40 9.42
N ARG A 92 16.88 15.71 9.65
CA ARG A 92 15.55 16.36 9.57
C ARG A 92 14.94 16.23 8.17
N GLY A 93 15.74 16.37 7.12
CA GLY A 93 15.31 16.19 5.73
C GLY A 93 14.82 14.78 5.43
N HIS A 94 15.63 13.77 5.75
CA HIS A 94 15.27 12.36 5.56
C HIS A 94 14.05 11.97 6.42
N GLY A 95 14.03 12.40 7.68
CA GLY A 95 12.94 12.15 8.60
C GLY A 95 11.61 12.73 8.11
N ALA A 96 11.62 14.00 7.68
CA ALA A 96 10.43 14.65 7.13
C ALA A 96 9.90 13.94 5.87
N ALA A 97 10.79 13.48 4.97
CA ALA A 97 10.38 12.72 3.79
C ALA A 97 9.71 11.39 4.14
N LEU A 98 10.27 10.64 5.10
CA LEU A 98 9.68 9.39 5.58
C LEU A 98 8.31 9.58 6.24
N ILE A 99 8.14 10.64 7.04
CA ILE A 99 6.85 10.97 7.66
C ILE A 99 5.81 11.29 6.58
N VAL A 100 6.13 12.24 5.68
CA VAL A 100 5.18 12.67 4.64
C VAL A 100 4.78 11.50 3.74
N GLN A 101 5.74 10.68 3.32
CA GLN A 101 5.46 9.53 2.48
C GLN A 101 4.68 8.45 3.21
N GLY A 102 5.12 8.06 4.42
CA GLY A 102 4.44 7.04 5.21
C GLY A 102 3.00 7.41 5.51
N LEU A 103 2.74 8.65 5.93
CA LEU A 103 1.38 9.14 6.17
C LEU A 103 0.55 9.21 4.87
N GLY A 104 1.15 9.69 3.78
CA GLY A 104 0.47 9.75 2.48
C GLY A 104 0.02 8.36 1.99
N LEU A 105 0.92 7.38 2.03
CA LEU A 105 0.62 6.00 1.65
C LEU A 105 -0.38 5.36 2.62
N LEU A 106 -0.28 5.62 3.93
CA LEU A 106 -1.23 5.12 4.91
C LEU A 106 -2.67 5.56 4.62
N VAL A 107 -2.86 6.81 4.19
CA VAL A 107 -4.18 7.32 3.79
C VAL A 107 -4.68 6.61 2.54
N LEU A 108 -3.84 6.47 1.51
CA LEU A 108 -4.21 5.79 0.27
C LEU A 108 -4.57 4.32 0.50
N ASP A 109 -3.75 3.60 1.27
CA ASP A 109 -4.00 2.21 1.62
C ASP A 109 -5.26 2.07 2.48
N GLY A 110 -5.52 3.01 3.40
CA GLY A 110 -6.74 3.04 4.19
C GLY A 110 -8.01 3.20 3.34
N MET A 111 -7.97 4.07 2.33
CA MET A 111 -9.07 4.22 1.36
C MET A 111 -9.26 2.94 0.52
N ALA A 112 -8.17 2.34 0.07
CA ALA A 112 -8.20 1.08 -0.68
C ALA A 112 -8.76 -0.08 0.16
N LEU A 113 -8.38 -0.15 1.43
CA LEU A 113 -8.85 -1.16 2.39
C LEU A 113 -10.35 -1.00 2.65
N TRP A 114 -10.84 0.23 2.78
CA TRP A 114 -12.26 0.52 2.88
C TRP A 114 -13.03 -0.02 1.66
N GLY A 115 -12.53 0.24 0.45
CA GLY A 115 -13.12 -0.30 -0.77
C GLY A 115 -13.07 -1.83 -0.85
N ALA A 116 -11.97 -2.46 -0.39
CA ALA A 116 -11.84 -3.91 -0.35
C ALA A 116 -12.84 -4.56 0.62
N ARG A 117 -13.10 -3.92 1.77
CA ARG A 117 -14.12 -4.37 2.74
C ARG A 117 -15.53 -4.32 2.15
N GLY A 118 -15.86 -3.26 1.42
CA GLY A 118 -17.15 -3.15 0.72
C GLY A 118 -17.36 -4.30 -0.28
N ARG A 119 -16.37 -4.55 -1.14
CA ARG A 119 -16.41 -5.67 -2.11
C ARG A 119 -16.51 -7.04 -1.43
N LEU A 120 -15.78 -7.24 -0.33
CA LEU A 120 -15.85 -8.50 0.42
C LEU A 120 -17.27 -8.72 0.98
N ALA A 121 -17.91 -7.67 1.51
CA ALA A 121 -19.27 -7.76 2.03
C ALA A 121 -20.28 -8.10 0.93
N GLU A 122 -20.17 -7.47 -0.23
CA GLU A 122 -21.01 -7.77 -1.41
C GLU A 122 -20.84 -9.23 -1.86
N LEU A 123 -19.61 -9.73 -1.97
CA LEU A 123 -19.35 -11.12 -2.37
C LEU A 123 -19.86 -12.14 -1.34
N VAL A 124 -19.77 -11.82 -0.04
CA VAL A 124 -20.31 -12.68 1.02
C VAL A 124 -21.84 -12.69 1.02
N ASP A 125 -22.49 -11.56 0.76
CA ASP A 125 -23.95 -11.50 0.63
C ASP A 125 -24.43 -12.32 -0.59
N LEU A 126 -23.76 -12.17 -1.74
CA LEU A 126 -24.01 -13.01 -2.92
C LEU A 126 -23.80 -14.51 -2.64
N ALA A 127 -22.78 -14.86 -1.85
CA ALA A 127 -22.57 -16.24 -1.41
C ALA A 127 -23.71 -16.75 -0.51
N GLY A 128 -24.23 -15.90 0.37
CA GLY A 128 -25.35 -16.22 1.26
C GLY A 128 -26.69 -16.39 0.53
N GLN A 129 -26.87 -15.68 -0.59
CA GLN A 129 -28.03 -15.80 -1.47
C GLN A 129 -27.95 -17.00 -2.43
N ALA A 130 -26.77 -17.62 -2.55
CA ALA A 130 -26.59 -18.79 -3.38
C ALA A 130 -27.12 -20.04 -2.67
N THR A 131 -28.10 -20.70 -3.28
CA THR A 131 -28.64 -21.96 -2.78
C THR A 131 -27.91 -23.15 -3.39
N LEU A 132 -27.63 -24.17 -2.58
CA LEU A 132 -27.19 -25.47 -3.07
C LEU A 132 -28.40 -26.24 -3.59
N SER A 133 -28.54 -26.33 -4.92
CA SER A 133 -29.51 -27.21 -5.56
C SER A 133 -28.85 -28.55 -5.88
N MET A 134 -29.32 -29.63 -5.26
CA MET A 134 -28.94 -30.99 -5.64
C MET A 134 -29.88 -31.50 -6.75
N GLY A 135 -29.29 -31.90 -7.88
CA GLY A 135 -29.99 -32.55 -8.99
C GLY A 135 -29.42 -33.95 -9.29
N PRO A 136 -30.05 -34.71 -10.21
CA PRO A 136 -29.64 -36.08 -10.55
C PRO A 136 -28.20 -36.19 -11.06
N THR A 137 -27.64 -35.09 -11.57
CA THR A 137 -26.30 -34.98 -12.14
C THR A 137 -25.27 -34.34 -11.19
N GLY A 138 -25.65 -33.99 -9.96
CA GLY A 138 -24.74 -33.41 -8.94
C GLY A 138 -25.30 -32.19 -8.21
N ALA A 139 -24.48 -31.61 -7.33
CA ALA A 139 -24.79 -30.36 -6.64
C ALA A 139 -24.37 -29.16 -7.49
N ARG A 140 -25.26 -28.18 -7.64
CA ARG A 140 -25.00 -26.91 -8.32
C ARG A 140 -25.35 -25.75 -7.38
N LEU A 141 -24.53 -24.71 -7.39
CA LEU A 141 -24.84 -23.45 -6.72
C LEU A 141 -25.74 -22.63 -7.65
N VAL A 142 -26.90 -22.19 -7.18
CA VAL A 142 -27.84 -21.36 -7.93
C VAL A 142 -28.05 -20.06 -7.17
N LEU A 143 -27.68 -18.94 -7.78
CA LEU A 143 -28.03 -17.60 -7.31
C LEU A 143 -29.53 -17.41 -7.48
N LEU A 144 -30.23 -17.07 -6.41
CA LEU A 144 -31.59 -16.55 -6.49
C LEU A 144 -31.50 -15.09 -6.94
N LEU A 145 -31.62 -14.84 -8.24
CA LEU A 145 -31.79 -13.51 -8.82
C LEU A 145 -33.27 -13.14 -8.89
#